data_AF-A0A7R6VL22-F1
#
_entry.id   AF-A0A7R6VL22-F1
#
_cell.length_a   1.000
_cell.length_b   1.000
_cell.length_c   1.000
_cell.angle_alpha   90.00
_cell.angle_beta   90.00
_cell.angle_gamma   90.00
#
_symmetry.space_group_name_H-M   'P 1'
#
loop_
_entity.id
_entity.type
_entity.pdbx_description
1 polymer ?
#
loop_
_entity_poly.entity_id
_entity_poly.type
_entity_poly.pdbx_seq_one_letter_code
_entity_poly.pdbx_strand_id
1 'polypeptide(L)'
;MSISTLYSNTKFYTINIFITNRFEKHRNIIFALIGSGTIGTLFFIAPYATFSGHELVNYLINDKVHISITLLIVTILHRIIATTISIYANAIGVLFITLMSIGALIGYGFGEVMVSLGFFIEPFYYAAIGASVFMGTIMELPLTAVIAVLEITYDYNVIISTGIIVALVNFMIPQSLRGEQTLIRKMPQ
;
A
#
# COMPACT_ATOMS: atom_id res chain seq x y z
N MET A 1 8.74 4.63 10.30
CA MET A 1 9.45 3.40 10.65
C MET A 1 9.45 2.59 9.37
N SER A 2 10.57 2.58 8.64
CA SER A 2 10.63 2.04 7.27
C SER A 2 10.25 0.56 7.27
N ILE A 3 9.53 0.08 6.26
CA ILE A 3 9.07 -1.32 6.16
C ILE A 3 10.24 -2.33 6.23
N SER A 4 11.43 -1.91 5.82
CA SER A 4 12.67 -2.69 5.95
C SER A 4 13.17 -2.83 7.40
N THR A 5 12.94 -1.84 8.26
CA THR A 5 13.26 -1.91 9.70
C THR A 5 12.18 -2.65 10.49
N LEU A 6 10.96 -2.79 9.96
CA LEU A 6 9.98 -3.73 10.52
C LEU A 6 10.42 -5.19 10.31
N TYR A 7 11.17 -5.46 9.24
CA TYR A 7 11.75 -6.76 8.94
C TYR A 7 13.03 -7.04 9.75
N SER A 8 13.86 -6.01 9.98
CA SER A 8 15.12 -6.10 10.72
C SER A 8 14.96 -5.99 12.24
N ASN A 9 13.89 -5.35 12.74
CA ASN A 9 13.65 -5.28 14.18
C ASN A 9 13.40 -6.67 14.75
N THR A 10 14.31 -7.05 15.63
CA THR A 10 14.42 -8.27 16.43
C THR A 10 13.08 -8.90 16.83
N LYS A 11 12.02 -8.13 17.08
CA LYS A 11 10.69 -8.66 17.46
C LYS A 11 9.96 -9.45 16.35
N PHE A 12 10.07 -9.09 15.07
CA PHE A 12 9.44 -9.89 13.99
C PHE A 12 10.26 -11.15 13.67
N TYR A 13 11.59 -11.08 13.79
CA TYR A 13 12.47 -12.25 13.69
C TYR A 13 12.23 -13.24 14.85
N THR A 14 12.03 -12.73 16.08
CA THR A 14 11.70 -13.55 17.26
C THR A 14 10.30 -14.15 17.19
N ILE A 15 9.30 -13.43 16.67
CA ILE A 15 7.95 -13.98 16.44
C ILE A 15 7.96 -15.05 15.32
N ASN A 16 8.73 -14.82 14.26
CA ASN A 16 8.95 -15.81 13.21
C ASN A 16 9.61 -17.08 13.78
N ILE A 17 10.65 -16.94 14.61
CA ILE A 17 11.31 -18.07 15.30
C ILE A 17 10.40 -18.76 16.34
N PHE A 18 9.58 -18.02 17.08
CA PHE A 18 8.69 -18.57 18.10
C PHE A 18 7.55 -19.39 17.50
N ILE A 19 7.02 -18.97 16.35
CA ILE A 19 6.02 -19.73 15.57
C ILE A 19 6.68 -20.89 14.79
N THR A 20 7.92 -20.71 14.34
CA THR A 20 8.70 -21.72 13.62
C THR A 20 8.96 -22.97 14.46
N ASN A 21 9.20 -22.83 15.77
CA ASN A 21 9.54 -23.97 16.63
C ASN A 21 8.41 -24.98 16.93
N ARG A 22 7.18 -24.77 16.46
CA ARG A 22 6.06 -25.68 16.76
C ARG A 22 5.40 -26.36 15.55
N PHE A 23 5.53 -25.79 14.34
CA PHE A 23 4.94 -26.35 13.12
C PHE A 23 5.79 -25.99 11.89
N GLU A 24 6.82 -26.79 11.56
CA GLU A 24 7.70 -26.50 10.42
C GLU A 24 7.18 -27.01 9.07
N LYS A 25 6.55 -28.18 9.01
CA LYS A 25 6.38 -28.89 7.73
C LYS A 25 5.15 -28.50 6.91
N HIS A 26 4.08 -28.00 7.54
CA HIS A 26 2.78 -27.74 6.87
C HIS A 26 2.29 -26.29 7.00
N ARG A 27 3.08 -25.42 7.64
CA ARG A 27 2.72 -24.02 7.91
C ARG A 27 2.38 -23.25 6.64
N ASN A 28 3.28 -23.28 5.66
CA ASN A 28 3.11 -22.51 4.42
C ASN A 28 1.86 -22.94 3.65
N ILE A 29 1.52 -24.23 3.68
CA ILE A 29 0.33 -24.78 3.00
C ILE A 29 -0.95 -24.35 3.72
N ILE A 30 -0.97 -24.38 5.06
CA ILE A 30 -2.13 -23.96 5.86
C ILE A 30 -2.38 -22.45 5.68
N PHE A 31 -1.34 -21.61 5.76
CA PHE A 31 -1.48 -20.18 5.54
C PHE A 31 -1.83 -19.84 4.09
N ALA A 32 -1.32 -20.59 3.11
CA ALA A 32 -1.73 -20.44 1.72
C ALA A 32 -3.20 -20.82 1.50
N LEU A 33 -3.70 -21.91 2.12
CA LEU A 33 -5.10 -22.32 2.07
C LEU A 33 -6.03 -21.29 2.72
N ILE A 34 -5.65 -20.77 3.89
CA ILE A 34 -6.42 -19.71 4.57
C ILE A 34 -6.39 -18.43 3.73
N GLY A 35 -5.21 -18.01 3.25
CA GLY A 35 -5.06 -16.82 2.41
C GLY A 35 -5.89 -16.90 1.14
N SER A 36 -5.70 -17.96 0.35
CA SER A 36 -6.49 -18.20 -0.88
C SER A 36 -7.99 -18.36 -0.61
N GLY A 37 -8.38 -19.01 0.50
CA GLY A 37 -9.78 -19.10 0.91
C GLY A 37 -10.39 -17.74 1.22
N THR A 38 -9.69 -16.88 1.98
CA THR A 38 -10.17 -15.51 2.28
C THR A 38 -10.26 -14.66 1.01
N ILE A 39 -9.27 -14.72 0.13
CA ILE A 39 -9.25 -13.98 -1.14
C ILE A 39 -10.36 -14.48 -2.07
N GLY A 40 -10.57 -15.80 -2.16
CA GLY A 40 -11.60 -16.43 -2.97
C GLY A 40 -13.02 -16.13 -2.50
N THR A 41 -13.27 -16.16 -1.18
CA THR A 41 -14.59 -15.75 -0.64
C THR A 41 -14.90 -14.29 -0.93
N LEU A 42 -13.89 -13.42 -0.89
CA LEU A 42 -14.08 -12.01 -1.20
C LEU A 42 -14.32 -11.75 -2.69
N PHE A 43 -13.68 -12.50 -3.58
CA PHE A 43 -13.93 -12.42 -5.03
C PHE A 43 -15.42 -12.59 -5.36
N PHE A 44 -16.10 -13.46 -4.63
CA PHE A 44 -17.52 -13.72 -4.82
C PHE A 44 -18.43 -12.58 -4.31
N ILE A 45 -17.99 -11.84 -3.29
CA ILE A 45 -18.79 -10.77 -2.64
C ILE A 45 -18.52 -9.41 -3.31
N ALA A 46 -17.27 -9.12 -3.62
CA ALA A 46 -16.82 -7.83 -4.15
C ALA A 46 -15.65 -8.05 -5.13
N PRO A 47 -15.92 -8.27 -6.44
CA PRO A 47 -14.87 -8.56 -7.41
C PRO A 47 -13.82 -7.43 -7.52
N TYR A 48 -14.25 -6.18 -7.26
CA TYR A 48 -13.38 -5.01 -7.23
C TYR A 48 -12.29 -5.09 -6.14
N ALA A 49 -12.55 -5.78 -5.04
CA ALA A 49 -11.60 -5.90 -3.94
C ALA A 49 -10.51 -6.96 -4.20
N THR A 50 -10.68 -7.80 -5.22
CA THR A 50 -9.73 -8.84 -5.63
C THR A 50 -8.86 -8.41 -6.82
N PHE A 51 -9.07 -7.22 -7.38
CA PHE A 51 -8.18 -6.70 -8.41
C PHE A 51 -6.72 -6.76 -7.97
N SER A 52 -5.83 -6.97 -8.94
CA SER A 52 -4.42 -6.72 -8.69
C SER A 52 -4.28 -5.28 -8.15
N GLY A 53 -3.34 -5.05 -7.22
CA GLY A 53 -3.22 -3.71 -6.65
C GLY A 53 -2.96 -2.63 -7.72
N HIS A 54 -2.39 -2.99 -8.87
CA HIS A 54 -2.20 -2.11 -10.00
C HIS A 54 -3.52 -1.78 -10.70
N GLU A 55 -4.33 -2.80 -11.05
CA GLU A 55 -5.65 -2.59 -11.64
C GLU A 55 -6.56 -1.75 -10.75
N LEU A 56 -6.53 -1.95 -9.42
CA LEU A 56 -7.32 -1.13 -8.52
C LEU A 56 -6.89 0.34 -8.55
N VAL A 57 -5.59 0.61 -8.53
CA VAL A 57 -5.08 1.99 -8.58
C VAL A 57 -5.44 2.62 -9.92
N ASN A 58 -5.27 1.90 -11.02
CA ASN A 58 -5.68 2.35 -12.35
C ASN A 58 -7.19 2.64 -12.41
N TYR A 59 -8.00 1.75 -11.84
CA TYR A 59 -9.45 1.90 -11.78
C TYR A 59 -9.85 3.15 -10.98
N LEU A 60 -9.26 3.37 -9.80
CA LEU A 60 -9.54 4.56 -8.96
C LEU A 60 -9.11 5.89 -9.60
N ILE A 61 -8.10 5.85 -10.46
CA ILE A 61 -7.51 7.05 -11.07
C ILE A 61 -8.18 7.37 -12.42
N ASN A 62 -8.36 6.37 -13.28
CA ASN A 62 -8.76 6.58 -14.68
C ASN A 62 -10.23 6.23 -14.93
N ASP A 63 -10.74 5.18 -14.28
CA ASP A 63 -12.12 4.75 -14.46
C ASP A 63 -13.00 5.56 -13.50
N LYS A 64 -13.62 6.63 -14.01
CA LYS A 64 -14.46 7.63 -13.30
C LYS A 64 -15.75 7.04 -12.69
N VAL A 65 -15.65 5.95 -11.96
CA VAL A 65 -16.77 5.28 -11.31
C VAL A 65 -16.77 5.65 -9.83
N HIS A 66 -17.92 6.07 -9.33
CA HIS A 66 -18.09 6.36 -7.91
C HIS A 66 -18.12 5.06 -7.11
N ILE A 67 -17.15 4.92 -6.21
CA ILE A 67 -17.11 3.80 -5.26
C ILE A 67 -17.73 4.25 -3.96
N SER A 68 -18.73 3.50 -3.48
CA SER A 68 -19.35 3.77 -2.18
C SER A 68 -18.32 3.71 -1.05
N ILE A 69 -18.41 4.65 -0.10
CA ILE A 69 -17.51 4.75 1.06
C ILE A 69 -17.42 3.44 1.85
N THR A 70 -18.52 2.69 1.95
CA THR A 70 -18.57 1.39 2.60
C THR A 70 -17.66 0.38 1.89
N LEU A 71 -17.68 0.38 0.55
CA LEU A 71 -16.88 -0.55 -0.26
C LEU A 71 -15.38 -0.20 -0.15
N LEU A 72 -15.03 1.08 -0.12
CA LEU A 72 -13.65 1.53 0.11
C LEU A 72 -13.09 1.00 1.43
N ILE A 73 -13.82 1.18 2.54
CA ILE A 73 -13.39 0.74 3.87
C ILE A 73 -13.22 -0.79 3.91
N VAL A 74 -14.19 -1.53 3.38
CA VAL A 74 -14.11 -3.01 3.30
C VAL A 74 -12.89 -3.45 2.49
N THR A 75 -12.61 -2.79 1.37
CA THR A 75 -11.47 -3.11 0.50
C THR A 75 -10.13 -2.82 1.19
N ILE A 76 -10.01 -1.70 1.91
CA ILE A 76 -8.81 -1.36 2.70
C ILE A 76 -8.56 -2.43 3.77
N LEU A 77 -9.57 -2.75 4.57
CA LEU A 77 -9.45 -3.75 5.63
C LEU A 77 -9.06 -5.12 5.07
N HIS A 78 -9.69 -5.52 3.98
CA HIS A 78 -9.36 -6.78 3.35
C HIS A 78 -7.92 -6.81 2.86
N ARG A 79 -7.42 -5.74 2.23
CA ARG A 79 -6.02 -5.67 1.78
C ARG A 79 -5.04 -5.76 2.94
N ILE A 80 -5.30 -5.09 4.06
CA ILE A 80 -4.45 -5.18 5.25
C ILE A 80 -4.40 -6.63 5.76
N ILE A 81 -5.55 -7.31 5.83
CA ILE A 81 -5.62 -8.71 6.26
C ILE A 81 -4.90 -9.64 5.28
N ALA A 82 -5.20 -9.54 3.97
CA ALA A 82 -4.64 -10.39 2.94
C ALA A 82 -3.11 -10.23 2.83
N THR A 83 -2.62 -9.01 2.96
CA THR A 83 -1.17 -8.70 2.93
C THR A 83 -0.47 -9.21 4.17
N THR A 84 -1.09 -9.07 5.35
CA THR A 84 -0.60 -9.67 6.60
C THR A 84 -0.47 -11.19 6.47
N ILE A 85 -1.52 -11.87 5.99
CA ILE A 85 -1.50 -13.33 5.76
C ILE A 85 -0.41 -13.70 4.74
N SER A 86 -0.27 -12.94 3.66
CA SER A 86 0.73 -13.19 2.61
C SER A 86 2.16 -13.05 3.13
N ILE A 87 2.42 -12.04 3.96
CA ILE A 87 3.72 -11.84 4.63
C ILE A 87 4.02 -13.03 5.56
N TYR A 88 3.05 -13.48 6.35
CA TYR A 88 3.22 -14.65 7.22
C TYR A 88 3.40 -15.97 6.45
N ALA A 89 2.82 -16.07 5.25
CA ALA A 89 2.99 -17.22 4.37
C ALA A 89 4.36 -17.24 3.66
N ASN A 90 5.24 -16.27 3.91
CA ASN A 90 6.48 -16.04 3.15
C ASN A 90 6.24 -15.92 1.63
N ALA A 91 5.07 -15.42 1.21
CA ALA A 91 4.81 -15.18 -0.20
C ALA A 91 5.69 -14.02 -0.69
N ILE A 92 6.52 -14.29 -1.70
CA ILE A 92 7.37 -13.27 -2.32
C ILE A 92 6.47 -12.41 -3.22
N GLY A 93 6.05 -11.26 -2.70
CA GLY A 93 5.16 -10.33 -3.40
C GLY A 93 5.73 -8.91 -3.48
N VAL A 94 5.31 -8.16 -4.48
CA VAL A 94 5.68 -6.75 -4.67
C VAL A 94 4.89 -5.90 -3.68
N LEU A 95 5.51 -5.59 -2.53
CA LEU A 95 4.95 -4.67 -1.52
C LEU A 95 4.67 -3.27 -2.07
N PHE A 96 5.38 -2.86 -3.12
CA PHE A 96 5.20 -1.56 -3.78
C PHE A 96 3.75 -1.33 -4.24
N ILE A 97 3.20 -2.24 -5.04
CA ILE A 97 1.85 -2.11 -5.59
C ILE A 97 0.79 -2.18 -4.48
N THR A 98 1.05 -2.97 -3.45
CA THR A 98 0.16 -3.07 -2.28
C THR A 98 0.04 -1.73 -1.55
N LEU A 99 1.17 -1.08 -1.26
CA LEU A 99 1.20 0.20 -0.57
C LEU A 99 0.56 1.30 -1.41
N MET A 100 0.87 1.32 -2.71
CA MET A 100 0.26 2.23 -3.66
C MET A 100 -1.26 2.07 -3.68
N SER A 101 -1.77 0.84 -3.70
CA SER A 101 -3.19 0.54 -3.69
C SER A 101 -3.90 0.97 -2.40
N ILE A 102 -3.30 0.73 -1.23
CA ILE A 102 -3.84 1.20 0.06
C ILE A 102 -3.87 2.74 0.09
N GLY A 103 -2.79 3.38 -0.38
CA GLY A 103 -2.72 4.83 -0.50
C GLY A 103 -3.79 5.41 -1.43
N ALA A 104 -4.02 4.78 -2.58
CA ALA A 104 -5.03 5.19 -3.54
C ALA A 104 -6.44 5.15 -2.94
N LEU A 105 -6.78 4.07 -2.22
CA LEU A 105 -8.08 3.92 -1.56
C LEU A 105 -8.31 4.99 -0.49
N ILE A 106 -7.30 5.27 0.33
CA ILE A 106 -7.39 6.29 1.38
C ILE A 106 -7.53 7.69 0.76
N GLY A 107 -6.72 7.99 -0.27
CA GLY A 107 -6.76 9.25 -0.99
C GLY A 107 -8.10 9.48 -1.69
N TYR A 108 -8.60 8.48 -2.40
CA TYR A 108 -9.92 8.54 -3.05
C TYR A 108 -11.03 8.76 -2.02
N GLY A 109 -11.00 8.01 -0.90
CA GLY A 109 -11.96 8.18 0.19
C GLY A 109 -11.93 9.59 0.80
N PHE A 110 -10.75 10.19 0.95
CA PHE A 110 -10.63 11.59 1.36
C PHE A 110 -11.31 12.53 0.35
N GLY A 111 -11.10 12.30 -0.95
CA GLY A 111 -11.74 13.05 -2.01
C GLY A 111 -13.26 12.98 -1.96
N GLU A 112 -13.82 11.77 -1.83
CA GLU A 112 -15.27 11.55 -1.69
C GLU A 112 -15.85 12.26 -0.46
N VAL A 113 -15.15 12.24 0.68
CA VAL A 113 -15.58 12.97 1.89
C VAL A 113 -15.60 14.47 1.63
N MET A 114 -14.58 15.04 0.99
CA MET A 114 -14.55 16.47 0.67
C MET A 114 -15.65 16.87 -0.33
N VAL A 115 -15.96 16.03 -1.32
CA VAL A 115 -17.11 16.23 -2.21
C VAL A 115 -18.41 16.25 -1.41
N SER A 116 -18.58 15.32 -0.47
CA SER A 116 -19.78 15.28 0.40
C SER A 116 -19.94 16.52 1.30
N LEU A 117 -18.82 17.19 1.63
CA LEU A 117 -18.80 18.45 2.37
C LEU A 117 -19.07 19.69 1.50
N GLY A 118 -19.25 19.51 0.18
CA GLY A 118 -19.56 20.59 -0.77
C GLY A 118 -18.36 21.20 -1.46
N PHE A 119 -17.16 20.60 -1.39
CA PHE A 119 -16.01 21.05 -2.15
C PHE A 119 -16.07 20.54 -3.60
N PHE A 120 -15.81 21.43 -4.57
CA PHE A 120 -15.71 21.08 -5.98
C PHE A 120 -14.33 20.53 -6.31
N ILE A 121 -14.12 19.26 -5.99
CA ILE A 121 -12.88 18.53 -6.27
C ILE A 121 -13.18 17.20 -6.95
N GLU A 122 -12.20 16.64 -7.65
CA GLU A 122 -12.32 15.32 -8.27
C GLU A 122 -11.55 14.28 -7.42
N PRO A 123 -12.23 13.24 -6.86
CA PRO A 123 -11.59 12.28 -5.95
C PRO A 123 -10.40 11.51 -6.54
N PHE A 124 -10.36 11.33 -7.86
CA PHE A 124 -9.27 10.59 -8.52
C PHE A 124 -7.90 11.29 -8.38
N TYR A 125 -7.85 12.62 -8.32
CA TYR A 125 -6.59 13.34 -8.05
C TYR A 125 -6.04 13.01 -6.67
N TYR A 126 -6.93 12.87 -5.68
CA TYR A 126 -6.54 12.51 -4.33
C TYR A 126 -6.15 11.03 -4.22
N ALA A 127 -6.75 10.15 -5.04
CA ALA A 127 -6.29 8.78 -5.19
C ALA A 127 -4.83 8.71 -5.66
N ALA A 128 -4.49 9.47 -6.70
CA ALA A 128 -3.11 9.58 -7.22
C ALA A 128 -2.12 10.14 -6.18
N ILE A 129 -2.53 11.17 -5.42
CA ILE A 129 -1.72 11.73 -4.31
C ILE A 129 -1.52 10.69 -3.21
N GLY A 130 -2.59 10.05 -2.74
CA GLY A 130 -2.51 9.05 -1.68
C GLY A 130 -1.62 7.86 -2.07
N ALA A 131 -1.73 7.40 -3.31
CA ALA A 131 -0.92 6.33 -3.89
C ALA A 131 0.58 6.67 -3.85
N SER A 132 0.96 7.85 -4.36
CA SER A 132 2.34 8.34 -4.36
C SER A 132 2.89 8.55 -2.96
N VAL A 133 2.09 9.12 -2.05
CA VAL A 133 2.52 9.40 -0.67
C VAL A 133 2.79 8.12 0.10
N PHE A 134 1.85 7.16 0.08
CA PHE A 134 2.02 5.90 0.82
C PHE A 134 3.23 5.12 0.33
N MET A 135 3.37 4.93 -0.98
CA MET A 135 4.56 4.29 -1.50
C MET A 135 5.82 5.10 -1.19
N GLY A 136 5.86 6.37 -1.60
CA GLY A 136 7.08 7.17 -1.63
C GLY A 136 7.64 7.46 -0.24
N THR A 137 6.80 7.49 0.79
CA THR A 137 7.21 7.70 2.18
C THR A 137 7.62 6.41 2.86
N ILE A 138 6.88 5.33 2.64
CA ILE A 138 7.09 4.07 3.36
C ILE A 138 8.24 3.26 2.75
N MET A 139 8.39 3.31 1.42
CA MET A 139 9.49 2.65 0.70
C MET A 139 10.75 3.52 0.59
N GLU A 140 10.69 4.80 0.99
CA GLU A 140 11.79 5.76 0.81
C GLU A 140 12.21 5.92 -0.67
N LEU A 141 11.27 5.68 -1.59
CA LEU A 141 11.44 5.83 -3.04
C LEU A 141 10.51 6.93 -3.59
N PRO A 142 10.68 8.21 -3.19
CA PRO A 142 9.75 9.27 -3.53
C PRO A 142 9.68 9.56 -5.04
N LEU A 143 10.82 9.53 -5.73
CA LEU A 143 10.86 9.77 -7.18
C LEU A 143 10.17 8.63 -7.95
N THR A 144 10.45 7.38 -7.56
CA THR A 144 9.79 6.21 -8.15
C THR A 144 8.29 6.25 -7.94
N ALA A 145 7.82 6.72 -6.78
CA ALA A 145 6.39 6.84 -6.49
C ALA A 145 5.68 7.84 -7.40
N VAL A 146 6.27 9.02 -7.56
CA VAL A 146 5.73 10.07 -8.44
C VAL A 146 5.71 9.60 -9.90
N ILE A 147 6.79 8.96 -10.36
CA ILE A 147 6.88 8.43 -11.73
C ILE A 147 5.87 7.30 -11.95
N ALA A 148 5.68 6.40 -10.99
CA ALA A 148 4.75 5.31 -11.17
C ALA A 148 3.28 5.76 -11.20
N VAL A 149 2.91 6.78 -10.42
CA VAL A 149 1.58 7.38 -10.55
C VAL A 149 1.44 8.14 -11.86
N LEU A 150 2.49 8.81 -12.35
CA LEU A 150 2.50 9.38 -13.70
C LEU A 150 2.27 8.31 -14.77
N GLU A 151 2.92 7.16 -14.65
CA GLU A 151 2.74 6.06 -15.60
C GLU A 151 1.31 5.56 -15.63
N ILE A 152 0.62 5.57 -14.49
CA ILE A 152 -0.79 5.16 -14.40
C ILE A 152 -1.72 6.26 -14.91
N THR A 153 -1.50 7.53 -14.54
CA THR A 153 -2.40 8.65 -14.89
C THR A 153 -2.20 9.14 -16.32
N TYR A 154 -0.98 9.01 -16.87
CA TYR A 154 -0.50 9.70 -18.08
C TYR A 154 -0.78 11.22 -18.10
N ASP A 155 -0.95 11.84 -16.93
CA ASP A 155 -1.24 13.28 -16.78
C ASP A 155 -0.14 14.01 -16.01
N TYR A 156 0.48 14.97 -16.69
CA TYR A 156 1.55 15.80 -16.15
C TYR A 156 1.09 16.77 -15.06
N ASN A 157 -0.18 17.17 -15.04
CA ASN A 157 -0.70 18.08 -14.01
C ASN A 157 -0.69 17.42 -12.62
N VAL A 158 -0.84 16.09 -12.58
CA VAL A 158 -0.83 15.30 -11.35
C VAL A 158 0.59 15.20 -10.77
N ILE A 159 1.63 15.18 -11.62
CA ILE A 159 3.03 15.03 -11.19
C ILE A 159 3.43 16.14 -10.21
N ILE A 160 3.13 17.39 -10.55
CA ILE A 160 3.60 18.54 -9.77
C ILE A 160 2.99 18.49 -8.37
N SER A 161 1.68 18.28 -8.30
CA SER A 161 0.94 18.19 -7.04
C SER A 161 1.41 17.00 -6.19
N THR A 162 1.52 15.82 -6.79
CA THR A 162 1.96 14.60 -6.09
C THR A 162 3.41 14.72 -5.62
N GLY A 163 4.32 15.23 -6.45
CA GLY A 163 5.73 15.39 -6.11
C GLY A 163 5.97 16.35 -4.95
N ILE A 164 5.28 17.50 -4.95
CA ILE A 164 5.36 18.47 -3.84
C ILE A 164 4.84 17.83 -2.55
N ILE A 165 3.67 17.18 -2.60
CA ILE A 165 3.07 16.56 -1.39
C ILE A 165 3.94 15.42 -0.88
N VAL A 166 4.44 14.55 -1.76
CA VAL A 166 5.35 13.47 -1.37
C VAL A 166 6.61 14.02 -0.71
N ALA A 167 7.21 15.08 -1.27
CA ALA A 167 8.40 15.71 -0.70
C ALA A 167 8.09 16.35 0.67
N LEU A 168 6.95 17.06 0.78
CA LEU A 168 6.51 17.70 2.01
C LEU A 168 6.26 16.68 3.12
N VAL A 169 5.47 15.63 2.86
CA VAL A 169 5.19 14.57 3.83
C VAL A 169 6.50 13.89 4.27
N ASN A 170 7.38 13.63 3.31
CA ASN A 170 8.70 13.07 3.58
C ASN A 170 9.59 13.97 4.45
N PHE A 171 9.48 15.28 4.30
CA PHE A 171 10.19 16.26 5.15
C PHE A 171 9.59 16.31 6.57
N MET A 172 8.27 16.19 6.69
CA MET A 172 7.57 16.20 7.98
C MET A 172 7.80 14.93 8.80
N ILE A 173 8.11 13.79 8.18
CA ILE A 173 8.40 12.54 8.88
C ILE A 173 9.77 12.68 9.57
N PRO A 174 9.84 12.57 10.92
CA PRO A 174 11.09 12.63 11.67
C PRO A 174 12.11 11.61 11.17
N GLN A 175 13.39 12.01 11.12
CA GLN A 175 14.49 11.13 10.73
C GLN A 175 14.59 9.90 11.64
N SER A 176 14.17 9.99 12.91
CA SER A 176 14.09 8.85 13.83
C SER A 176 13.09 7.77 13.41
N LEU A 177 12.09 8.11 12.59
CA LEU A 177 11.14 7.18 12.02
C LEU A 177 11.57 6.71 10.62
N ARG A 178 12.44 7.42 9.92
CA ARG A 178 13.07 6.92 8.68
C ARG A 178 14.10 5.89 9.09
N GLY A 179 13.72 4.63 8.96
CA GLY A 179 14.57 3.52 9.35
C GLY A 179 15.91 3.58 8.63
N GLU A 180 16.97 3.07 9.26
CA GLU A 180 18.34 3.04 8.77
C GLU A 180 18.50 2.29 7.43
N GLN A 181 18.05 2.85 6.30
CA GLN A 181 18.55 2.47 4.98
C GLN A 181 19.77 3.31 4.59
N THR A 182 19.98 4.44 5.26
CA THR A 182 21.21 5.26 5.17
C THR A 182 22.45 4.55 5.70
N LEU A 183 22.33 3.49 6.53
CA LEU A 183 23.50 2.74 7.01
C LEU A 183 24.06 1.73 6.00
N ILE A 184 23.30 1.31 4.98
CA ILE A 184 23.84 0.47 3.88
C ILE A 184 24.80 1.30 3.01
N ARG A 185 24.67 2.64 3.01
CA ARG A 185 25.60 3.56 2.31
C ARG A 185 26.90 3.82 3.08
N LYS A 186 27.03 3.35 4.33
CA LYS A 186 28.21 3.53 5.20
C LYS A 186 28.98 2.23 5.48
N MET A 187 28.79 1.17 4.69
CA MET A 187 29.75 0.07 4.73
C MET A 187 31.01 0.49 3.94
N PRO A 188 32.20 0.54 4.57
CA PRO A 188 33.43 0.60 3.81
C PRO A 188 33.50 -0.63 2.90
N GLN A 189 33.84 -0.41 1.63
CA GLN A 189 34.21 -1.46 0.68
C GLN A 189 35.49 -2.17 1.16
#